data_AF-A0A2Z3GUX6-F1
#
_entry.id   AF-A0A2Z3GUX6-F1
#
_cell.length_a   1.000
_cell.length_b   1.000
_cell.length_c   1.000
_cell.angle_alpha   90.00
_cell.angle_beta   90.00
_cell.angle_gamma   90.00
#
_symmetry.space_group_name_H-M   'P 1'
#
loop_
_entity.id
_entity.type
_entity.pdbx_description
1 polymer ?
#
loop_
_entity_poly.entity_id
_entity_poly.type
_entity_poly.pdbx_seq_one_letter_code
_entity_poly.pdbx_strand_id
1 'polypeptide(L)'
;MAVRHMRLAIGLFFLMAGATLLTVRFVAPDRVAQVFDPLRLALGAILALVLAGVNLAKWYAGRLAHDELSTPVRQPFQPDPVKRVGEVEPNPDFDFSKPESEPARKSNNS
;
A
#
# COMPACT_ATOMS: atom_id res chain seq x y z
N MET A 1 17.36 -4.09 -6.05
CA MET A 1 17.46 -3.64 -4.64
C MET A 1 18.17 -2.29 -4.44
N ALA A 2 19.20 -1.94 -5.25
CA ALA A 2 19.98 -0.70 -5.07
C ALA A 2 19.17 0.61 -5.19
N VAL A 3 18.25 0.69 -6.15
CA VAL A 3 17.46 1.92 -6.42
C VAL A 3 16.57 2.32 -5.23
N ARG A 4 16.05 1.34 -4.47
CA ARG A 4 15.20 1.61 -3.29
C ARG A 4 16.00 2.27 -2.16
N HIS A 5 17.20 1.76 -1.89
CA HIS A 5 18.08 2.30 -0.84
C HIS A 5 18.65 3.66 -1.22
N MET A 6 18.94 3.88 -2.52
CA MET A 6 19.36 5.18 -3.03
C MET A 6 18.30 6.28 -2.82
N ARG A 7 17.02 5.98 -3.10
CA ARG A 7 15.92 6.94 -2.86
C ARG A 7 15.76 7.30 -1.38
N LEU A 8 15.91 6.31 -0.50
CA LEU A 8 15.90 6.54 0.95
C LEU A 8 17.08 7.45 1.36
N ALA A 9 18.30 7.14 0.90
CA ALA A 9 19.50 7.91 1.25
C ALA A 9 19.39 9.37 0.78
N ILE A 10 18.91 9.58 -0.46
CA ILE A 10 18.67 10.92 -1.00
C ILE A 10 17.59 11.65 -0.20
N GLY A 11 16.48 10.99 0.12
CA GLY A 11 15.41 11.57 0.94
C GLY A 11 15.92 11.98 2.33
N LEU A 12 16.70 11.11 2.97
CA LEU A 12 17.30 11.37 4.28
C LEU A 12 18.31 12.52 4.23
N PHE A 13 19.14 12.57 3.19
CA PHE A 13 20.08 13.67 2.97
C PHE A 13 19.34 15.02 2.89
N PHE A 14 18.30 15.11 2.07
CA PHE A 14 17.52 16.35 1.95
C PHE A 14 16.77 16.70 3.24
N LEU A 15 16.30 15.71 3.99
CA LEU A 15 15.67 15.92 5.29
C LEU A 15 16.66 16.55 6.28
N MET A 16 17.87 15.98 6.37
CA MET A 16 18.94 16.49 7.23
C MET A 16 19.40 17.88 6.81
N ALA A 17 19.55 18.13 5.51
CA ALA A 17 19.90 19.44 4.99
C ALA A 17 18.84 20.49 5.30
N GLY A 18 17.56 20.19 5.06
CA GLY A 18 16.44 21.08 5.36
C GLY A 18 16.32 21.37 6.86
N ALA A 19 16.45 20.34 7.70
CA ALA A 19 16.45 20.48 9.16
C ALA A 19 17.61 21.36 9.63
N THR A 20 18.82 21.12 9.13
CA THR A 20 20.01 21.92 9.47
C THR A 20 19.83 23.39 9.10
N LEU A 21 19.31 23.68 7.89
CA LEU A 21 19.04 25.05 7.46
C LEU A 21 18.02 25.74 8.36
N LEU A 22 16.96 25.04 8.77
CA LEU A 22 15.99 25.58 9.73
C LEU A 22 16.61 25.80 11.10
N THR A 23 17.37 24.84 11.63
CA THR A 23 18.06 24.98 12.92
C THR A 23 18.98 26.18 12.91
N VAL A 24 19.81 26.34 11.88
CA VAL A 24 20.70 27.49 11.74
C VAL A 24 19.93 28.81 11.70
N ARG A 25 18.79 28.84 11.01
CA ARG A 25 17.90 30.03 10.98
C ARG A 25 17.34 30.39 12.35
N PHE A 26 16.92 29.42 13.15
CA PHE A 26 16.30 29.68 14.46
C PHE A 26 17.32 29.90 15.59
N VAL A 27 18.48 29.25 15.54
CA VAL A 27 19.50 29.33 16.60
C VAL A 27 20.38 30.57 16.43
N ALA A 28 20.66 31.00 15.19
CA ALA A 28 21.55 32.12 14.92
C ALA A 28 21.00 33.05 13.82
N PRO A 29 19.80 33.65 14.01
CA PRO A 29 19.17 34.50 12.99
C PRO A 29 20.05 35.68 12.57
N ASP A 30 20.77 36.29 13.51
CA ASP A 30 21.61 37.48 13.25
C ASP A 30 22.83 37.15 12.39
N ARG A 31 23.47 35.99 12.63
CA ARG A 31 24.60 35.51 11.84
C ARG A 31 24.18 35.16 10.41
N VAL A 32 22.99 34.59 10.26
CA VAL A 32 22.46 34.19 8.96
C VAL A 32 22.11 35.42 8.14
N ALA A 33 21.44 36.42 8.72
CA ALA A 33 21.06 37.64 8.02
C ALA A 33 22.27 38.47 7.53
N GLN A 34 23.43 38.32 8.16
CA GLN A 34 24.66 38.98 7.75
C GLN A 34 25.33 38.33 6.53
N VAL A 35 25.19 37.02 6.34
CA VAL A 35 25.91 36.25 5.32
C VAL A 35 25.01 35.82 4.17
N PHE A 36 23.73 35.57 4.44
CA PHE A 36 22.77 35.03 3.48
C PHE A 36 21.47 35.82 3.50
N ASP A 37 20.84 35.93 2.33
CA ASP A 37 19.48 36.43 2.21
C ASP A 37 18.50 35.48 2.94
N PRO A 38 17.80 35.95 3.99
CA PRO A 38 16.88 35.14 4.78
C PRO A 38 15.79 34.48 3.94
N LEU A 39 15.35 35.12 2.85
CA LEU A 39 14.31 34.59 1.99
C LEU A 39 14.82 33.38 1.20
N ARG A 40 16.03 33.48 0.63
CA ARG A 40 16.65 32.38 -0.13
C ARG A 40 16.90 31.17 0.75
N LEU A 41 17.34 31.39 1.99
CA LEU A 41 17.58 30.31 2.94
C LEU A 41 16.28 29.59 3.33
N ALA A 42 15.19 30.34 3.56
CA ALA A 42 13.88 29.76 3.82
C ALA A 42 13.35 28.96 2.62
N LEU A 43 13.47 29.49 1.40
CA LEU A 43 13.09 28.79 0.18
C LEU A 43 13.91 27.51 -0.03
N GLY A 44 15.23 27.56 0.21
CA GLY A 44 16.09 26.39 0.15
C GLY A 44 15.71 25.30 1.17
N ALA A 45 15.40 25.70 2.40
CA ALA A 45 14.94 24.78 3.44
C ALA A 45 13.60 24.12 3.08
N ILE A 46 12.63 24.89 2.59
CA ILE A 46 11.33 24.38 2.13
C ILE A 46 11.51 23.42 0.97
N LEU A 47 12.31 23.79 -0.04
CA LEU A 47 12.58 22.94 -1.19
C LEU A 47 13.23 21.61 -0.79
N ALA A 48 14.20 21.66 0.13
CA ALA A 48 14.83 20.45 0.67
C ALA A 48 13.80 19.56 1.38
N LEU A 49 12.90 20.11 2.18
CA LEU A 49 11.84 19.35 2.83
C LEU A 49 10.85 18.73 1.84
N VAL A 50 10.46 19.46 0.79
CA VAL A 50 9.58 18.93 -0.26
C VAL A 50 10.26 17.76 -0.97
N LEU A 51 11.54 17.90 -1.35
CA LEU A 51 12.30 16.84 -1.99
C LEU A 51 12.48 15.62 -1.07
N ALA A 52 12.73 15.84 0.22
CA ALA A 52 12.78 14.79 1.21
C ALA A 52 11.46 14.03 1.28
N GLY A 53 10.33 14.75 1.43
CA GLY A 53 8.99 14.19 1.49
C GLY A 53 8.63 13.38 0.25
N VAL A 54 8.90 13.90 -0.94
CA VAL A 54 8.64 13.19 -2.21
C VAL A 54 9.48 11.91 -2.31
N ASN A 55 10.76 11.94 -1.94
CA ASN A 55 11.61 10.75 -1.96
C ASN A 55 11.15 9.70 -0.94
N LEU A 56 10.78 10.13 0.26
CA LEU A 56 10.29 9.24 1.31
C LEU A 56 8.94 8.62 0.94
N ALA A 57 8.02 9.39 0.36
CA ALA A 57 6.74 8.90 -0.15
C ALA A 57 6.94 7.87 -1.27
N LYS A 58 7.84 8.13 -2.23
CA LYS A 58 8.20 7.16 -3.29
C LYS A 58 8.83 5.90 -2.73
N TRP A 59 9.67 6.02 -1.70
CA TRP A 59 10.25 4.87 -1.02
C TRP A 59 9.17 4.04 -0.31
N TYR A 60 8.26 4.70 0.40
CA TYR A 60 7.16 4.05 1.11
C TYR A 60 6.19 3.34 0.16
N ALA A 61 5.78 4.00 -0.92
CA ALA A 61 4.93 3.38 -1.95
C ALA A 61 5.63 2.16 -2.59
N GLY A 62 6.93 2.26 -2.88
CA GLY A 62 7.71 1.14 -3.40
C GLY A 62 7.90 0.00 -2.39
N ARG A 63 7.88 0.30 -1.08
CA ARG A 63 7.87 -0.71 -0.02
C ARG A 63 6.51 -1.40 0.04
N LEU A 64 5.41 -0.65 0.06
CA LEU A 64 4.06 -1.20 0.11
C LEU A 64 3.77 -2.15 -1.06
N ALA A 65 4.13 -1.76 -2.28
CA ALA A 65 3.99 -2.61 -3.46
C ALA A 65 4.84 -3.90 -3.38
N HIS A 66 6.00 -3.84 -2.72
CA HIS A 66 6.83 -5.02 -2.53
C HIS A 66 6.25 -5.94 -1.44
N ASP A 67 5.70 -5.35 -0.38
CA ASP A 67 5.06 -6.08 0.70
C ASP A 67 3.79 -6.79 0.19
N GLU A 68 2.97 -6.14 -0.66
CA GLU A 68 1.81 -6.76 -1.34
C GLU A 68 2.21 -7.97 -2.21
N LEU A 69 3.31 -7.88 -2.95
CA LEU A 69 3.84 -8.99 -3.75
C LEU A 69 4.38 -10.14 -2.88
N SER A 70 4.83 -9.83 -1.67
CA SER A 70 5.41 -10.81 -0.74
C SER A 70 4.38 -11.48 0.15
N THR A 71 3.22 -10.87 0.37
CA THR A 71 2.05 -11.58 0.88
C THR A 71 1.68 -12.63 -0.15
N PRO A 72 1.76 -13.94 0.17
CA PRO A 72 1.22 -14.95 -0.72
C PRO A 72 -0.28 -14.69 -0.80
N VAL A 73 -0.70 -14.03 -1.88
CA VAL A 73 -2.09 -14.09 -2.32
C VAL A 73 -2.31 -15.58 -2.58
N ARG A 74 -2.83 -16.30 -1.58
CA ARG A 74 -3.53 -17.56 -1.81
C ARG A 74 -4.59 -17.18 -2.82
N GLN A 75 -4.35 -17.44 -4.10
CA GLN A 75 -5.35 -17.25 -5.12
C GLN A 75 -6.53 -18.12 -4.70
N PRO A 76 -7.65 -17.55 -4.24
CA PRO A 76 -8.70 -18.39 -3.65
C PRO A 76 -9.39 -19.27 -4.70
N PHE A 77 -9.06 -19.09 -5.98
CA PHE A 77 -9.66 -19.80 -7.11
C PHE A 77 -8.70 -19.92 -8.28
N GLN A 78 -7.54 -20.59 -8.13
CA GLN A 78 -6.98 -21.26 -9.32
C GLN A 78 -7.80 -22.53 -9.51
N PRO A 79 -8.68 -22.62 -10.53
CA PRO A 79 -9.30 -23.89 -10.87
C PRO A 79 -8.18 -24.85 -11.25
N ASP A 80 -8.07 -25.91 -10.46
CA ASP A 80 -7.13 -27.00 -10.69
C ASP A 80 -7.34 -27.51 -12.12
N PRO A 81 -6.35 -27.45 -13.03
CA PRO A 81 -6.54 -27.88 -14.42
C PRO A 81 -6.81 -29.40 -14.51
N VAL A 82 -6.60 -30.13 -13.41
CA VAL A 82 -6.86 -31.57 -13.27
C VAL A 82 -8.32 -31.87 -12.91
N LYS A 83 -9.11 -30.90 -12.42
CA LYS A 83 -10.57 -31.04 -12.24
C LYS A 83 -11.34 -30.57 -13.48
N ARG A 84 -10.93 -31.06 -14.65
CA ARG A 84 -11.83 -31.18 -15.79
C ARG A 84 -12.03 -32.67 -16.01
N VAL A 85 -13.20 -33.15 -15.60
CA VAL A 85 -13.99 -34.27 -16.15
C VAL A 85 -14.62 -35.03 -14.98
N GLY A 86 -15.93 -34.80 -14.78
CA GLY A 86 -16.81 -35.68 -14.01
C GLY A 86 -16.98 -35.32 -12.54
N GLU A 87 -18.22 -35.37 -12.07
CA GLU A 87 -18.62 -35.37 -10.65
C GLU A 87 -18.39 -34.06 -9.87
N VAL A 88 -19.15 -33.04 -10.25
CA VAL A 88 -19.77 -32.19 -9.22
C VAL A 88 -20.97 -32.97 -8.72
N GLU A 89 -20.83 -33.69 -7.60
CA GLU A 89 -21.99 -34.18 -6.85
C GLU A 89 -22.88 -32.98 -6.53
N PRO A 90 -24.17 -32.98 -6.95
CA PRO A 90 -25.08 -31.89 -6.62
C PRO A 90 -25.24 -31.87 -5.09
N ASN A 91 -24.75 -30.82 -4.44
CA ASN A 91 -24.93 -30.62 -3.01
C ASN A 91 -26.42 -30.32 -2.74
N PRO A 92 -27.18 -31.27 -2.16
CA PRO A 92 -28.64 -31.15 -2.07
C PRO A 92 -29.10 -30.08 -1.07
N ASP A 93 -28.21 -29.63 -0.17
CA ASP A 93 -28.53 -28.67 0.89
C ASP A 93 -28.55 -27.21 0.39
N PHE A 94 -28.06 -26.94 -0.83
CA PHE A 94 -27.92 -25.59 -1.39
C PHE A 94 -28.61 -25.41 -2.75
N ASP A 95 -29.47 -26.35 -3.14
CA ASP A 95 -30.24 -26.27 -4.38
C ASP A 95 -31.64 -25.71 -4.11
N PHE A 96 -31.75 -24.38 -4.11
CA PHE A 96 -33.00 -23.63 -3.94
C PHE A 96 -33.85 -23.58 -5.21
N SER A 97 -33.47 -24.29 -6.27
CA SER A 97 -34.20 -24.32 -7.54
C SER A 97 -35.31 -25.39 -7.58
N LYS A 98 -35.44 -26.22 -6.54
CA LYS A 98 -36.54 -27.17 -6.44
C LYS A 98 -37.85 -26.44 -6.10
N PRO A 99 -38.91 -26.57 -6.92
CA PRO A 99 -40.23 -26.19 -6.47
C PRO A 99 -40.57 -27.03 -5.24
N GLU A 100 -41.04 -26.36 -4.20
CA GLU A 100 -41.51 -26.94 -2.95
C GLU A 100 -42.49 -28.08 -3.30
N SER A 101 -42.05 -29.33 -3.14
CA SER A 101 -42.88 -30.47 -3.49
C SER A 101 -43.98 -30.59 -2.43
N GLU A 102 -45.16 -30.17 -2.87
CA GLU A 102 -46.51 -30.50 -2.42
C GLU A 102 -46.57 -31.60 -1.33
N PRO A 103 -47.20 -31.34 -0.17
CA PRO A 103 -47.20 -32.28 0.94
C PRO A 103 -47.91 -33.59 0.54
N ALA A 104 -47.21 -34.69 0.74
CA ALA A 104 -47.66 -36.06 0.51
C ALA A 104 -49.04 -36.31 1.16
N ARG A 105 -50.08 -36.29 0.34
CA ARG A 105 -51.42 -36.74 0.72
C ARG A 105 -51.35 -38.25 0.90
N LYS A 106 -51.24 -38.70 2.15
CA LYS A 106 -51.30 -40.12 2.53
C LYS A 106 -52.53 -40.77 1.90
N SER A 107 -52.29 -41.62 0.91
CA SER A 107 -53.17 -42.70 0.51
C SER A 107 -53.23 -43.71 1.66
N ASN A 108 -54.30 -43.66 2.44
CA ASN A 108 -54.69 -44.76 3.31
C ASN A 108 -55.95 -45.40 2.70
N ASN A 109 -55.75 -46.53 2.02
CA ASN A 109 -56.81 -47.49 1.76
C ASN A 109 -57.19 -48.19 3.07
N SER A 110 -58.48 -48.24 3.38
CA SER A 110 -59.17 -49.35 4.05
C SER A 110 -60.63 -49.30 3.66
#